data_AF-A0AAV4X4A6-F1
#
_entry.id   AF-A0AAV4X4A6-F1
#
_cell.length_a   1.000
_cell.length_b   1.000
_cell.length_c   1.000
_cell.angle_alpha   90.00
_cell.angle_beta   90.00
_cell.angle_gamma   90.00
#
_symmetry.space_group_name_H-M   'P 1'
#
loop_
_entity.id
_entity.type
_entity.pdbx_description
1 polymer ?
#
loop_
_entity_poly.entity_id
_entity_poly.type
_entity_poly.pdbx_seq_one_letter_code
_entity_poly.pdbx_strand_id
1 'polypeptide(L)'
;MASNVEEELIEILNNPASNIQAKILGFKLLLSLSASEEGLKKLTEKEFLSFLISHINDATADKRTLSFAFQCLINISATQEGMRRLLLGFESFFTCMLELINPGDTLVHRMGTALTLRNICYETDLHTTLLQRDILPVLLLPLMGNDRFEDEIMEHLPIDCQYLEESKTREPDAQVRKALVQALSLLCYTEYGWNYLKDHSVYHVCRELHLWETDPTTKEAIETLVGFLLVENYSGVDPGNNEDSLVVPSVTEIVKDIPDFILTM
;
A
#
# COMPACT_ATOMS: atom_id res chain seq x y z
N MET A 1 15.82 34.72 19.27
CA MET A 1 14.77 33.82 18.77
C MET A 1 15.17 32.44 19.23
N ALA A 2 14.35 31.78 20.05
CA ALA A 2 14.61 30.39 20.37
C ALA A 2 14.30 29.60 19.10
N SER A 3 15.31 28.97 18.52
CA SER A 3 15.12 27.91 17.52
C SER A 3 14.17 26.88 18.14
N ASN A 4 13.15 26.50 17.38
CA ASN A 4 12.27 25.44 17.81
C ASN A 4 13.11 24.14 17.83
N VAL A 5 13.10 23.41 18.94
CA VAL A 5 13.89 22.16 19.14
C VAL A 5 13.66 21.17 17.98
N GLU A 6 12.48 21.24 17.37
CA GLU A 6 12.07 20.46 16.21
C GLU A 6 12.82 20.83 14.92
N GLU A 7 13.00 22.13 14.67
CA GLU A 7 13.77 22.63 13.52
C GLU A 7 15.24 22.22 13.68
N GLU A 8 15.81 22.36 14.88
CA GLU A 8 17.18 21.92 15.17
C GLU A 8 17.35 20.41 14.94
N LEU A 9 16.36 19.60 15.33
CA LEU A 9 16.40 18.16 15.11
C LEU A 9 16.42 17.83 13.61
N ILE A 10 15.54 18.44 12.81
CA ILE A 10 15.52 18.24 11.36
C ILE A 10 16.84 18.71 10.72
N GLU A 11 17.37 19.85 11.13
CA GLU A 11 18.67 20.36 10.65
C GLU A 11 19.81 19.37 10.94
N ILE A 12 19.88 18.83 12.16
CA ILE A 12 20.90 17.85 12.55
C ILE A 12 20.75 16.57 11.73
N LEU A 13 19.53 16.10 11.51
CA LEU A 13 19.26 14.87 10.76
C LEU A 13 19.58 15.02 9.27
N ASN A 14 19.25 16.16 8.68
CA ASN A 14 19.54 16.48 7.28
C ASN A 14 21.02 16.76 7.02
N ASN A 15 21.77 17.25 8.00
CA ASN A 15 23.18 17.61 7.81
C ASN A 15 24.03 16.39 7.40
N PRO A 16 24.63 16.35 6.20
CA PRO A 16 25.45 15.22 5.73
C PRO A 16 26.70 14.98 6.59
N ALA A 17 27.22 16.02 7.25
CA ALA A 17 28.37 15.92 8.13
C ALA A 17 28.04 15.38 9.53
N SER A 18 26.76 15.25 9.88
CA SER A 18 26.34 14.71 11.16
C SER A 18 26.73 13.24 11.32
N ASN A 19 27.18 12.89 12.53
CA ASN A 19 27.55 11.53 12.87
C ASN A 19 26.36 10.57 12.67
N ILE A 20 26.58 9.43 11.99
CA ILE A 20 25.54 8.45 11.69
C ILE A 20 24.84 7.90 12.95
N GLN A 21 25.54 7.74 14.07
CA GLN A 21 24.95 7.29 15.34
C GLN A 21 24.01 8.35 15.92
N ALA A 22 24.35 9.64 15.77
CA ALA A 22 23.47 10.73 16.16
C ALA A 22 22.22 10.75 15.29
N LYS A 23 22.35 10.55 13.98
CA LYS A 23 21.20 10.43 13.07
C LYS A 23 20.30 9.26 13.45
N ILE A 24 20.87 8.09 13.70
CA ILE A 24 20.13 6.90 14.14
C ILE A 24 19.36 7.16 15.42
N LEU A 25 19.97 7.85 16.40
CA LEU A 25 19.29 8.19 17.65
C LEU A 25 18.13 9.16 17.40
N GLY A 26 18.32 10.18 16.57
CA GLY A 26 17.25 11.12 16.21
C GLY A 26 16.09 10.43 15.50
N PHE A 27 16.34 9.55 14.53
CA PHE A 27 15.28 8.75 13.90
C PHE A 27 14.56 7.81 14.87
N LYS A 28 15.26 7.23 15.85
CA LYS A 28 14.60 6.44 16.92
C LYS A 28 13.69 7.29 17.81
N LEU A 29 14.06 8.55 18.06
CA LEU A 29 13.21 9.49 18.78
C LEU A 29 11.95 9.80 17.95
N LEU A 30 12.08 10.09 16.65
CA LEU A 30 10.94 10.28 15.76
C LEU A 30 10.02 9.05 15.75
N LEU A 31 10.58 7.85 15.66
CA LEU A 31 9.80 6.62 15.72
C LEU A 31 9.05 6.48 17.06
N SER A 32 9.72 6.80 18.17
CA SER A 32 9.09 6.76 19.49
C SER A 32 7.95 7.78 19.63
N LEU A 33 8.11 8.97 19.03
CA LEU A 33 7.04 9.98 18.97
C LEU A 33 5.85 9.49 18.14
N SER A 34 6.10 8.84 17.00
CA SER A 34 5.06 8.28 16.12
C SER A 34 4.22 7.17 16.78
N ALA A 35 4.67 6.64 17.92
CA ALA A 35 3.93 5.67 18.72
C ALA A 35 3.00 6.31 19.77
N SER A 36 2.81 7.64 19.74
CA SER A 36 1.94 8.38 20.66
C SER A 36 1.01 9.33 19.90
N GLU A 37 -0.19 9.59 20.41
CA GLU A 37 -1.15 10.49 19.77
C GLU A 37 -0.60 11.92 19.62
N GLU A 38 0.04 12.44 20.67
CA GLU A 38 0.61 13.79 20.65
C GLU A 38 1.81 13.89 19.70
N GLY A 39 2.68 12.88 19.69
CA GLY A 39 3.79 12.83 18.74
C GLY A 39 3.30 12.68 17.30
N LEU A 40 2.21 11.93 17.05
CA LEU A 40 1.60 11.85 15.72
C LEU A 40 1.06 13.21 15.26
N LYS A 41 0.36 13.97 16.12
CA LYS A 41 -0.09 15.34 15.78
C LYS A 41 1.06 16.24 15.36
N LYS A 42 2.24 16.06 15.99
CA LYS A 42 3.44 16.80 15.65
C LYS A 42 4.08 16.34 14.35
N LEU A 43 4.19 15.03 14.15
CA LEU A 43 4.83 14.45 12.97
C LEU A 43 3.99 14.57 11.69
N THR A 44 2.69 14.89 11.80
CA THR A 44 1.84 15.22 10.64
C THR A 44 1.97 16.67 10.19
N GLU A 45 2.77 17.50 10.88
CA GLU A 45 3.13 18.83 10.41
C GLU A 45 3.98 18.76 9.13
N LYS A 46 3.86 19.79 8.30
CA LYS A 46 4.38 19.79 6.93
C LYS A 46 5.90 19.57 6.88
N GLU A 47 6.62 20.16 7.83
CA GLU A 47 8.07 20.13 7.94
C GLU A 47 8.57 18.71 8.18
N PHE A 48 7.93 17.98 9.10
CA PHE A 48 8.29 16.58 9.40
C PHE A 48 7.91 15.64 8.27
N LEU A 49 6.72 15.79 7.69
CA LEU A 49 6.32 14.98 6.54
C LEU A 49 7.24 15.20 5.35
N SER A 50 7.56 16.47 5.03
CA SER A 50 8.51 16.80 3.95
C SER A 50 9.89 16.20 4.23
N PHE A 51 10.37 16.25 5.47
CA PHE A 51 11.63 15.64 5.87
C PHE A 51 11.61 14.12 5.69
N LEU A 52 10.59 13.43 6.19
CA LEU A 52 10.47 11.97 6.07
C LEU A 52 10.38 11.53 4.60
N ILE A 53 9.56 12.21 3.80
CA ILE A 53 9.39 11.93 2.35
C ILE A 53 10.70 12.14 1.60
N SER A 54 11.42 13.23 1.90
CA SER A 54 12.73 13.48 1.30
C SER A 54 13.75 12.41 1.69
N HIS A 55 13.71 11.95 2.94
CA HIS A 55 14.67 10.96 3.45
C HIS A 55 14.46 9.57 2.85
N ILE A 56 13.21 9.12 2.68
CA ILE A 56 12.93 7.83 2.04
C ILE A 56 13.26 7.81 0.55
N ASN A 57 13.35 8.98 -0.09
CA ASN A 57 13.74 9.12 -1.49
C ASN A 57 15.25 9.37 -1.68
N ASP A 58 16.02 9.46 -0.58
CA ASP A 58 17.47 9.64 -0.65
C ASP A 58 18.16 8.27 -0.85
N ALA A 59 18.60 8.03 -2.08
CA ALA A 59 19.34 6.82 -2.46
C ALA A 59 20.66 6.61 -1.67
N THR A 60 21.15 7.64 -0.96
CA THR A 60 22.36 7.59 -0.13
C THR A 60 22.08 7.34 1.35
N ALA A 61 20.81 7.30 1.77
CA ALA A 61 20.44 7.17 3.17
C ALA A 61 20.84 5.81 3.78
N ASP A 62 21.25 5.83 5.06
CA ASP A 62 21.59 4.61 5.80
C ASP A 62 20.35 3.74 5.98
N LYS A 63 20.49 2.44 5.69
CA LYS A 63 19.41 1.43 5.76
C LYS A 63 18.60 1.47 7.07
N ARG A 64 19.22 1.75 8.22
CA ARG A 64 18.51 1.82 9.52
C ARG A 64 17.69 3.09 9.62
N THR A 65 18.24 4.22 9.20
CA THR A 65 17.49 5.49 9.18
C THR A 65 16.31 5.43 8.22
N LEU A 66 16.49 4.83 7.03
CA LEU A 66 15.40 4.52 6.09
C LEU A 66 14.33 3.65 6.74
N SER A 67 14.73 2.56 7.40
CA SER A 67 13.79 1.68 8.08
C SER A 67 12.98 2.40 9.17
N PHE A 68 13.59 3.30 9.94
CA PHE A 68 12.87 4.09 10.94
C PHE A 68 11.95 5.14 10.30
N ALA A 69 12.38 5.77 9.20
CA ALA A 69 11.55 6.73 8.46
C ALA A 69 10.28 6.07 7.92
N PHE A 70 10.39 4.89 7.31
CA PHE A 70 9.22 4.12 6.88
C PHE A 70 8.32 3.70 8.04
N GLN A 71 8.88 3.27 9.17
CA GLN A 71 8.07 2.95 10.35
C GLN A 71 7.29 4.18 10.86
N CYS A 72 7.90 5.37 10.82
CA CYS A 72 7.18 6.62 11.12
C CYS A 72 6.02 6.84 10.14
N LEU A 73 6.26 6.70 8.82
CA LEU A 73 5.23 6.87 7.79
C LEU A 73 4.11 5.84 7.91
N ILE A 74 4.42 4.60 8.28
CA ILE A 74 3.43 3.55 8.56
C ILE A 74 2.56 3.94 9.75
N ASN A 75 3.16 4.40 10.86
CA ASN A 75 2.41 4.86 12.03
C ASN A 75 1.55 6.10 11.73
N ILE A 76 2.08 7.05 10.95
CA ILE A 76 1.36 8.25 10.51
C ILE A 76 0.17 7.86 9.63
N SER A 77 0.40 7.04 8.61
CA SER A 77 -0.64 6.57 7.68
C SER A 77 -1.64 5.62 8.34
N ALA A 78 -1.38 5.10 9.55
CA ALA A 78 -2.39 4.37 10.32
C ALA A 78 -3.50 5.27 10.90
N THR A 79 -3.36 6.59 10.79
CA THR A 79 -4.36 7.57 11.24
C THR A 79 -5.04 8.26 10.07
N GLN A 80 -6.33 8.59 10.23
CA GLN A 80 -7.09 9.31 9.21
C GLN A 80 -6.43 10.65 8.82
N GLU A 81 -6.03 11.44 9.82
CA GLU A 81 -5.36 12.72 9.59
C GLU A 81 -4.04 12.52 8.83
N GLY A 82 -3.23 11.53 9.21
CA GLY A 82 -1.96 11.25 8.55
C GLY A 82 -2.14 10.83 7.09
N MET A 83 -3.10 9.95 6.78
CA MET A 83 -3.43 9.57 5.40
C MET A 83 -3.79 10.81 4.56
N ARG A 84 -4.72 11.64 5.06
CA ARG A 84 -5.18 12.85 4.38
C ARG A 84 -4.05 13.85 4.17
N ARG A 85 -3.19 14.05 5.17
CA ARG A 85 -2.02 14.93 5.06
C ARG A 85 -1.02 14.46 4.03
N LEU A 86 -0.71 13.17 4.00
CA LEU A 86 0.21 12.59 3.02
C LEU A 86 -0.34 12.71 1.60
N LEU A 87 -1.61 12.34 1.40
CA LEU A 87 -2.23 12.33 0.08
C LEU A 87 -2.55 13.72 -0.49
N LEU A 88 -3.12 14.60 0.34
CA LEU A 88 -3.62 15.90 -0.11
C LEU A 88 -2.60 17.03 0.09
N GLY A 89 -1.63 16.83 1.00
CA GLY A 89 -0.63 17.84 1.34
C GLY A 89 0.64 17.77 0.50
N PHE A 90 0.90 16.63 -0.15
CA PHE A 90 2.16 16.36 -0.85
C PHE A 90 1.91 15.67 -2.19
N GLU A 91 1.83 16.46 -3.27
CA GLU A 91 1.66 15.90 -4.62
C GLU A 91 2.78 14.90 -4.99
N SER A 92 4.01 15.15 -4.55
CA SER A 92 5.15 14.26 -4.78
C SER A 92 5.12 12.98 -3.94
N PHE A 93 4.31 12.91 -2.87
CA PHE A 93 4.23 11.72 -2.03
C PHE A 93 3.76 10.52 -2.85
N PHE A 94 2.70 10.72 -3.63
CA PHE A 94 2.14 9.66 -4.45
C PHE A 94 3.16 9.17 -5.48
N THR A 95 3.76 10.08 -6.25
CA THR A 95 4.82 9.76 -7.23
C THR A 95 6.00 9.02 -6.59
N CYS A 96 6.45 9.46 -5.42
CA CYS A 96 7.53 8.82 -4.66
C CYS A 96 7.18 7.36 -4.30
N MET A 97 5.96 7.10 -3.83
CA MET A 97 5.52 5.73 -3.53
C MET A 97 5.48 4.86 -4.79
N LEU A 98 5.13 5.42 -5.96
CA LEU A 98 5.11 4.66 -7.21
C LEU A 98 6.51 4.20 -7.63
N GLU A 99 7.52 5.05 -7.44
CA GLU A 99 8.90 4.74 -7.80
C GLU A 99 9.49 3.67 -6.86
N LEU A 100 9.23 3.79 -5.56
CA LEU A 100 9.86 2.98 -4.51
C LEU A 100 9.30 1.56 -4.34
N ILE A 101 8.15 1.24 -4.96
CA ILE A 101 7.57 -0.13 -4.93
C ILE A 101 8.23 -1.07 -5.96
N ASN A 102 9.08 -0.54 -6.85
CA ASN A 102 9.68 -1.30 -7.94
C ASN A 102 10.54 -2.48 -7.41
N PRO A 103 10.46 -3.69 -7.99
CA PRO A 103 11.30 -4.83 -7.58
C PRO A 103 12.82 -4.58 -7.58
N GLY A 104 13.31 -3.62 -8.37
CA GLY A 104 14.71 -3.21 -8.38
C GLY A 104 15.18 -2.52 -7.09
N ASP A 105 14.26 -2.08 -6.24
CA ASP A 105 14.54 -1.35 -5.02
C ASP A 105 14.85 -2.25 -3.83
N THR A 106 15.34 -1.67 -2.73
CA THR A 106 15.65 -2.47 -1.52
C THR A 106 14.37 -3.01 -0.87
N LEU A 107 14.45 -4.15 -0.18
CA LEU A 107 13.30 -4.69 0.58
C LEU A 107 12.73 -3.69 1.60
N VAL A 108 13.56 -2.78 2.14
CA VAL A 108 13.11 -1.74 3.07
C VAL A 108 12.20 -0.74 2.36
N HIS A 109 12.54 -0.32 1.14
CA HIS A 109 11.67 0.54 0.32
C HIS A 109 10.38 -0.20 -0.04
N ARG A 110 10.48 -1.37 -0.66
CA ARG A 110 9.29 -2.10 -1.14
C ARG A 110 8.31 -2.43 -0.01
N MET A 111 8.81 -2.92 1.13
CA MET A 111 7.98 -3.21 2.30
C MET A 111 7.37 -1.94 2.92
N GLY A 112 8.18 -0.91 3.12
CA GLY A 112 7.73 0.35 3.69
C GLY A 112 6.64 0.99 2.84
N THR A 113 6.87 1.07 1.54
CA THR A 113 5.92 1.55 0.54
C THR A 113 4.64 0.72 0.52
N ALA A 114 4.72 -0.62 0.44
CA ALA A 114 3.55 -1.47 0.39
C ALA A 114 2.65 -1.32 1.64
N LEU A 115 3.25 -1.24 2.83
CA LEU A 115 2.51 -1.05 4.08
C LEU A 115 1.89 0.35 4.19
N THR A 116 2.60 1.39 3.73
CA THR A 116 2.06 2.75 3.69
C THR A 116 0.92 2.87 2.67
N LEU A 117 1.07 2.31 1.47
CA LEU A 117 0.00 2.26 0.46
C LEU A 117 -1.23 1.51 0.96
N ARG A 118 -1.04 0.34 1.58
CA ARG A 118 -2.12 -0.42 2.21
C ARG A 118 -2.88 0.44 3.21
N ASN A 119 -2.18 1.10 4.13
CA ASN A 119 -2.83 1.95 5.12
C ASN A 119 -3.64 3.07 4.44
N ILE A 120 -3.07 3.72 3.43
CA ILE A 120 -3.73 4.80 2.70
C ILE A 120 -5.00 4.36 1.97
N CYS A 121 -5.03 3.14 1.44
CA CYS A 121 -6.24 2.55 0.86
C CYS A 121 -7.37 2.32 1.88
N TYR A 122 -7.15 2.55 3.18
CA TYR A 122 -8.21 2.52 4.19
C TYR A 122 -9.08 3.80 4.18
N GLU A 123 -8.60 4.91 3.61
CA GLU A 123 -9.38 6.15 3.50
C GLU A 123 -10.38 6.07 2.34
N THR A 124 -11.57 5.55 2.64
CA THR A 124 -12.65 5.34 1.67
C THR A 124 -13.08 6.61 0.94
N ASP A 125 -13.09 7.76 1.61
CA ASP A 125 -13.42 9.07 1.01
C ASP A 125 -12.46 9.45 -0.13
N LEU A 126 -11.26 8.87 -0.16
CA LEU A 126 -10.23 9.18 -1.16
C LEU A 126 -10.06 8.10 -2.24
N HIS A 127 -10.83 7.01 -2.23
CA HIS A 127 -10.70 5.93 -3.23
C HIS A 127 -10.82 6.44 -4.67
N THR A 128 -11.80 7.30 -4.95
CA THR A 128 -11.95 7.91 -6.27
C THR A 128 -10.70 8.68 -6.68
N THR A 129 -10.11 9.44 -5.75
CA THR A 129 -8.89 10.21 -6.01
C THR A 129 -7.69 9.29 -6.25
N LEU A 130 -7.54 8.22 -5.47
CA LEU A 130 -6.45 7.26 -5.61
C LEU A 130 -6.50 6.53 -6.95
N LEU A 131 -7.69 6.06 -7.34
CA LEU A 131 -7.90 5.34 -8.59
C LEU A 131 -7.74 6.25 -9.81
N GLN A 132 -8.19 7.50 -9.74
CA GLN A 132 -7.94 8.50 -10.79
C GLN A 132 -6.47 8.93 -10.92
N ARG A 133 -5.65 8.65 -9.90
CA ARG A 133 -4.21 8.89 -9.93
C ARG A 133 -3.42 7.62 -10.29
N ASP A 134 -4.05 6.62 -10.90
CA ASP A 134 -3.40 5.39 -11.36
C ASP A 134 -2.72 4.57 -10.24
N ILE A 135 -3.31 4.52 -9.03
CA ILE A 135 -2.82 3.63 -7.97
C ILE A 135 -2.92 2.14 -8.36
N LEU A 136 -3.86 1.78 -9.24
CA LEU A 136 -4.13 0.38 -9.55
C LEU A 136 -2.91 -0.33 -10.16
N PRO A 137 -2.28 0.15 -11.26
CA PRO A 137 -1.09 -0.51 -11.80
C PRO A 137 0.07 -0.61 -10.80
N VAL A 138 0.19 0.34 -9.87
CA VAL A 138 1.23 0.35 -8.82
C VAL A 138 1.04 -0.81 -7.85
N LEU A 139 -0.21 -1.11 -7.50
CA LEU A 139 -0.55 -2.25 -6.64
C LEU A 139 -0.53 -3.57 -7.41
N LEU A 140 -0.97 -3.56 -8.68
CA LEU A 140 -1.22 -4.76 -9.47
C LEU A 140 0.05 -5.30 -10.13
N LEU A 141 0.89 -4.44 -10.73
CA LEU A 141 2.07 -4.87 -11.49
C LEU A 141 3.08 -5.68 -10.66
N PRO A 142 3.38 -5.36 -9.39
CA PRO A 142 4.25 -6.20 -8.56
C PRO A 142 3.67 -7.61 -8.30
N LEU A 143 2.35 -7.76 -8.36
CA LEU A 143 1.65 -9.03 -8.15
C LEU A 143 1.58 -9.91 -9.41
N MET A 144 1.88 -9.37 -10.58
CA MET A 144 1.82 -10.07 -11.87
C MET A 144 3.12 -10.81 -12.20
N GLY A 145 3.00 -12.01 -12.78
CA GLY A 145 4.10 -12.69 -13.45
C GLY A 145 4.07 -12.45 -14.96
N ASN A 146 4.67 -13.37 -15.71
CA ASN A 146 4.57 -13.45 -17.17
C ASN A 146 3.34 -14.27 -17.62
N ASP A 147 2.25 -14.17 -16.86
CA ASP A 147 1.03 -14.93 -17.09
C ASP A 147 0.37 -14.49 -18.41
N ARG A 148 -0.27 -15.43 -19.09
CA ARG A 148 -0.94 -15.16 -20.37
C ARG A 148 -2.43 -15.00 -20.13
N PHE A 149 -2.94 -13.82 -20.43
CA PHE A 149 -4.37 -13.52 -20.44
C PHE A 149 -4.88 -13.47 -21.88
N GLU A 150 -6.17 -13.74 -22.07
CA GLU A 150 -6.85 -13.58 -23.35
C GLU A 150 -6.94 -12.09 -23.71
N ASP A 151 -7.07 -11.76 -25.01
CA ASP A 151 -7.05 -10.38 -25.49
C ASP A 151 -8.13 -9.51 -24.83
N GLU A 152 -9.33 -10.06 -24.62
CA GLU A 152 -10.42 -9.36 -23.92
C GLU A 152 -10.01 -8.95 -22.49
N ILE A 153 -9.30 -9.82 -21.77
CA ILE A 153 -8.81 -9.52 -20.42
C ILE A 153 -7.71 -8.46 -20.48
N MET A 154 -6.80 -8.58 -21.45
CA MET A 154 -5.71 -7.62 -21.65
C MET A 154 -6.23 -6.21 -21.93
N GLU A 155 -7.27 -6.07 -22.74
CA GLU A 155 -7.86 -4.75 -23.07
C GLU A 155 -8.40 -4.01 -21.84
N HIS A 156 -8.82 -4.74 -20.79
CA HIS A 156 -9.34 -4.17 -19.56
C HIS A 156 -8.26 -3.89 -18.50
N LEU A 157 -7.09 -4.54 -18.58
CA LEU A 157 -6.00 -4.28 -17.63
C LEU A 157 -5.44 -2.85 -17.80
N PRO A 158 -4.89 -2.23 -16.74
CA PRO A 158 -4.14 -0.98 -16.87
C PRO A 158 -3.01 -1.12 -17.90
N ILE A 159 -2.69 -0.05 -18.64
CA ILE A 159 -1.71 -0.08 -19.74
C ILE A 159 -0.37 -0.69 -19.29
N ASP A 160 0.14 -0.30 -18.12
CA ASP A 160 1.42 -0.80 -17.58
C ASP A 160 1.39 -2.28 -17.18
N CYS A 161 0.20 -2.88 -17.11
CA CYS A 161 -0.03 -4.29 -16.78
C CYS A 161 -0.27 -5.16 -18.03
N GLN A 162 -0.37 -4.58 -19.23
CA GLN A 162 -0.63 -5.31 -20.45
C GLN A 162 0.65 -5.85 -21.09
N TYR A 163 0.56 -7.03 -21.73
CA TYR A 163 1.62 -7.60 -22.58
C TYR A 163 3.03 -7.56 -21.97
N LEU A 164 3.14 -7.99 -20.70
CA LEU A 164 4.39 -8.00 -19.96
C LEU A 164 5.44 -8.91 -20.62
N GLU A 165 6.71 -8.54 -20.50
CA GLU A 165 7.82 -9.35 -21.02
C GLU A 165 7.91 -10.73 -20.35
N GLU A 166 8.49 -11.72 -21.04
CA GLU A 166 8.70 -13.06 -20.48
C GLU A 166 9.59 -13.06 -19.23
N SER A 167 10.42 -12.03 -19.07
CA SER A 167 11.32 -11.80 -17.94
C SER A 167 10.59 -11.33 -16.68
N LYS A 168 9.32 -10.92 -16.78
CA LYS A 168 8.54 -10.38 -15.66
C LYS A 168 8.31 -11.44 -14.59
N THR A 169 8.79 -11.13 -13.39
CA THR A 169 8.51 -11.92 -12.19
C THR A 169 7.64 -11.15 -11.20
N ARG A 170 6.90 -11.89 -10.38
CA ARG A 170 6.18 -11.37 -9.22
C ARG A 170 7.17 -10.83 -8.17
N GLU A 171 6.69 -9.95 -7.30
CA GLU A 171 7.41 -9.51 -6.10
C GLU A 171 7.86 -10.74 -5.30
N PRO A 172 9.15 -10.92 -4.99
CA PRO A 172 9.65 -12.13 -4.34
C PRO A 172 9.24 -12.28 -2.87
N ASP A 173 9.03 -11.17 -2.15
CA ASP A 173 8.70 -11.21 -0.72
C ASP A 173 7.18 -11.37 -0.47
N ALA A 174 6.81 -12.43 0.24
CA ALA A 174 5.41 -12.76 0.52
C ALA A 174 4.68 -11.68 1.34
N GLN A 175 5.37 -11.03 2.29
CA GLN A 175 4.76 -10.01 3.12
C GLN A 175 4.50 -8.72 2.33
N VAL A 176 5.35 -8.40 1.35
CA VAL A 176 5.10 -7.28 0.42
C VAL A 176 3.88 -7.61 -0.45
N ARG A 177 3.82 -8.81 -1.05
CA ARG A 177 2.65 -9.25 -1.84
C ARG A 177 1.36 -9.17 -1.02
N LYS A 178 1.39 -9.69 0.21
CA LYS A 178 0.25 -9.64 1.14
C LYS A 178 -0.23 -8.21 1.38
N ALA A 179 0.68 -7.27 1.63
CA ALA A 179 0.31 -5.87 1.86
C ALA A 179 -0.35 -5.23 0.62
N LEU A 180 0.14 -5.54 -0.58
CA LEU A 180 -0.44 -5.05 -1.84
C LEU A 180 -1.83 -5.64 -2.10
N VAL A 181 -2.00 -6.94 -1.87
CA VAL A 181 -3.31 -7.61 -1.98
C VAL A 181 -4.30 -7.02 -0.95
N GLN A 182 -3.86 -6.77 0.27
CA GLN A 182 -4.68 -6.09 1.28
C GLN A 182 -5.07 -4.67 0.84
N ALA A 183 -4.18 -3.93 0.19
CA ALA A 183 -4.49 -2.61 -0.35
C ALA A 183 -5.60 -2.68 -1.41
N LEU A 184 -5.55 -3.66 -2.32
CA LEU A 184 -6.60 -3.92 -3.30
C LEU A 184 -7.93 -4.28 -2.62
N SER A 185 -7.92 -5.12 -1.59
CA SER A 185 -9.13 -5.46 -0.82
C SER A 185 -9.73 -4.24 -0.13
N LEU A 186 -8.91 -3.33 0.38
CA LEU A 186 -9.38 -2.10 1.00
C LEU A 186 -10.04 -1.17 -0.02
N LEU A 187 -9.52 -1.07 -1.25
CA LEU A 187 -10.18 -0.32 -2.33
C LEU A 187 -11.59 -0.85 -2.65
N CYS A 188 -11.81 -2.16 -2.47
CA CYS A 188 -13.15 -2.74 -2.59
C CYS A 188 -14.13 -2.24 -1.52
N TYR A 189 -13.72 -1.53 -0.46
CA TYR A 189 -14.66 -1.11 0.61
C TYR A 189 -15.72 -0.09 0.17
N THR A 190 -15.55 0.48 -1.02
CA THR A 190 -16.51 1.38 -1.66
C THR A 190 -17.03 0.73 -2.94
N GLU A 191 -18.30 0.97 -3.27
CA GLU A 191 -18.88 0.55 -4.55
C GLU A 191 -18.06 1.04 -5.76
N TYR A 192 -17.57 2.28 -5.71
CA TYR A 192 -16.72 2.83 -6.77
C TYR A 192 -15.44 2.02 -6.97
N GLY A 193 -14.67 1.79 -5.90
CA GLY A 193 -13.42 1.04 -6.00
C GLY A 193 -13.62 -0.42 -6.36
N TRP A 194 -14.64 -1.08 -5.81
CA TRP A 194 -15.00 -2.44 -6.20
C TRP A 194 -15.35 -2.57 -7.69
N ASN A 195 -16.23 -1.70 -8.21
CA ASN A 195 -16.56 -1.68 -9.64
C ASN A 195 -15.30 -1.43 -10.48
N TYR A 196 -14.48 -0.46 -10.09
CA TYR A 196 -13.24 -0.15 -10.79
C TYR A 196 -12.31 -1.37 -10.88
N LEU A 197 -12.10 -2.10 -9.79
CA LEU A 197 -11.25 -3.30 -9.80
C LEU A 197 -11.83 -4.42 -10.68
N LYS A 198 -13.16 -4.59 -10.70
CA LYS A 198 -13.83 -5.56 -11.59
C LYS A 198 -13.69 -5.17 -13.06
N ASP A 199 -13.93 -3.90 -13.39
CA ASP A 199 -13.85 -3.36 -14.75
C ASP A 199 -12.42 -3.44 -15.31
N HIS A 200 -11.41 -3.52 -14.44
CA HIS A 200 -10.00 -3.66 -14.83
C HIS A 200 -9.46 -5.10 -14.71
N SER A 201 -10.34 -6.11 -14.75
CA SER A 201 -9.96 -7.53 -14.77
C SER A 201 -9.05 -8.01 -13.63
N VAL A 202 -9.08 -7.34 -12.47
CA VAL A 202 -8.19 -7.65 -11.33
C VAL A 202 -8.41 -9.08 -10.82
N TYR A 203 -9.63 -9.62 -10.94
CA TYR A 203 -9.94 -11.01 -10.58
C TYR A 203 -9.05 -12.02 -11.31
N HIS A 204 -8.79 -11.81 -12.60
CA HIS A 204 -7.99 -12.73 -13.40
C HIS A 204 -6.52 -12.72 -12.98
N VAL A 205 -5.98 -11.55 -12.62
CA VAL A 205 -4.64 -11.45 -12.03
C VAL A 205 -4.57 -12.18 -10.68
N CYS A 206 -5.59 -12.00 -9.83
CA CYS A 206 -5.66 -12.64 -8.52
C CYS A 206 -5.73 -14.18 -8.63
N ARG A 207 -6.44 -14.70 -9.63
CA ARG A 207 -6.50 -16.15 -9.91
C ARG A 207 -5.12 -16.72 -10.21
N GLU A 208 -4.39 -16.13 -11.15
CA GLU A 208 -3.04 -16.62 -11.50
C GLU A 208 -2.06 -16.44 -10.32
N LEU A 209 -2.19 -15.34 -9.58
CA LEU A 209 -1.42 -15.12 -8.35
C LEU A 209 -1.71 -16.20 -7.29
N HIS A 210 -2.97 -16.56 -7.04
CA HIS A 210 -3.36 -17.60 -6.07
C HIS A 210 -2.78 -18.97 -6.42
N LEU A 211 -2.81 -19.34 -7.71
CA LEU A 211 -2.26 -20.60 -8.21
C LEU A 211 -0.74 -20.67 -8.02
N TRP A 212 -0.05 -19.53 -8.18
CA TRP A 212 1.39 -19.43 -8.01
C TRP A 212 1.83 -19.30 -6.53
N GLU A 213 1.01 -18.68 -5.68
CA GLU A 213 1.35 -18.38 -4.29
C GLU A 213 1.48 -19.63 -3.41
N THR A 214 2.54 -19.63 -2.60
CA THR A 214 2.89 -20.73 -1.69
C THR A 214 2.82 -20.34 -0.22
N ASP A 215 2.92 -19.04 0.11
CA ASP A 215 2.74 -18.56 1.48
C ASP A 215 1.26 -18.60 1.88
N PRO A 216 0.89 -19.36 2.93
CA PRO A 216 -0.51 -19.57 3.28
C PRO A 216 -1.21 -18.28 3.71
N THR A 217 -0.50 -17.37 4.39
CA THR A 217 -1.11 -16.12 4.88
C THR A 217 -1.33 -15.09 3.78
N THR A 218 -0.55 -15.17 2.71
CA THR A 218 -0.71 -14.36 1.51
C THR A 218 -1.82 -14.94 0.64
N LYS A 219 -1.90 -16.28 0.56
CA LYS A 219 -2.97 -17.00 -0.14
C LYS A 219 -4.35 -16.68 0.43
N GLU A 220 -4.49 -16.67 1.76
CA GLU A 220 -5.71 -16.24 2.46
C GLU A 220 -6.10 -14.78 2.13
N ALA A 221 -5.12 -13.87 2.02
CA ALA A 221 -5.38 -12.49 1.63
C ALA A 221 -5.89 -12.39 0.18
N ILE A 222 -5.35 -13.23 -0.72
CA ILE A 222 -5.80 -13.31 -2.12
C ILE A 222 -7.22 -13.87 -2.20
N GLU A 223 -7.52 -14.92 -1.43
CA GLU A 223 -8.87 -15.50 -1.34
C GLU A 223 -9.89 -14.48 -0.84
N THR A 224 -9.50 -13.65 0.14
CA THR A 224 -10.32 -12.54 0.63
C THR A 224 -10.64 -11.54 -0.50
N LEU A 225 -9.63 -11.11 -1.26
CA LEU A 225 -9.82 -10.20 -2.39
C LEU A 225 -10.71 -10.83 -3.47
N VAL A 226 -10.46 -12.08 -3.84
CA VAL A 226 -11.28 -12.83 -4.81
C VAL A 226 -12.72 -12.92 -4.32
N GLY A 227 -12.95 -13.14 -3.03
CA GLY A 227 -14.27 -13.12 -2.41
C GLY A 227 -15.04 -11.82 -2.68
N PHE A 228 -14.40 -10.66 -2.59
CA PHE A 228 -15.02 -9.38 -2.98
C PHE A 228 -15.34 -9.31 -4.47
N LEU A 229 -14.43 -9.77 -5.32
CA LEU A 229 -14.55 -9.63 -6.78
C LEU A 229 -15.56 -10.61 -7.40
N LEU A 230 -15.88 -11.71 -6.72
CA LEU A 230 -16.91 -12.68 -7.12
C LEU A 230 -18.35 -12.24 -6.80
N VAL A 231 -18.53 -11.15 -6.06
CA VAL A 231 -19.86 -10.60 -5.76
C VAL A 231 -20.48 -10.06 -7.06
N GLU A 232 -21.77 -10.31 -7.30
CA GLU A 232 -22.48 -9.73 -8.46
C GLU A 232 -22.92 -8.28 -8.22
N ASN A 233 -23.51 -8.00 -7.05
CA ASN A 233 -24.03 -6.69 -6.65
C ASN A 233 -23.40 -6.26 -5.32
N TYR A 234 -22.72 -5.12 -5.26
CA TYR A 234 -21.98 -4.67 -4.08
C TYR A 234 -22.32 -3.21 -3.74
N SER A 235 -22.71 -2.93 -2.50
CA SER A 235 -23.05 -1.58 -2.02
C SER A 235 -22.08 -1.03 -0.98
N GLY A 236 -20.87 -1.58 -0.89
CA GLY A 236 -19.87 -1.23 0.13
C GLY A 236 -19.78 -2.24 1.27
N VAL A 237 -18.96 -1.90 2.27
CA VAL A 237 -18.91 -2.63 3.55
C VAL A 237 -20.01 -2.11 4.46
N ASP A 238 -20.84 -3.01 5.02
CA ASP A 238 -21.72 -2.67 6.13
C ASP A 238 -20.92 -2.70 7.44
N PRO A 239 -20.73 -1.58 8.17
CA PRO A 239 -20.07 -1.58 9.46
C PRO A 239 -20.87 -2.34 10.56
N GLY A 240 -22.08 -2.81 10.26
CA GLY A 240 -22.98 -3.52 11.16
C GLY A 240 -22.74 -5.02 11.30
N ASN A 241 -21.76 -5.39 12.15
CA ASN A 241 -21.78 -6.46 13.17
C ASN A 241 -20.45 -7.21 13.29
N ASN A 242 -19.76 -6.92 14.41
CA ASN A 242 -18.58 -7.58 14.99
C ASN A 242 -17.23 -7.27 14.32
N GLU A 243 -16.42 -6.48 15.06
CA GLU A 243 -15.04 -6.07 14.78
C GLU A 243 -14.04 -7.24 14.60
N ASP A 244 -14.44 -8.48 14.84
CA ASP A 244 -13.60 -9.69 14.74
C ASP A 244 -14.04 -10.67 13.61
N SER A 245 -14.94 -10.27 12.71
CA SER A 245 -15.34 -11.11 11.57
C SER A 245 -14.75 -10.58 10.26
N LEU A 246 -14.33 -11.51 9.38
CA LEU A 246 -13.87 -11.21 8.01
C LEU A 246 -14.89 -10.27 7.35
N VAL A 247 -14.42 -9.12 6.88
CA VAL A 247 -15.26 -8.12 6.22
C VAL A 247 -15.95 -8.78 5.03
N VAL A 248 -17.27 -8.98 5.13
CA VAL A 248 -18.07 -9.57 4.07
C VAL A 248 -18.82 -8.49 3.30
N PRO A 249 -18.96 -8.65 1.98
CA PRO A 249 -19.89 -7.87 1.16
C PRO A 249 -21.30 -7.80 1.76
N SER A 250 -21.87 -6.59 1.79
CA SER A 250 -23.22 -6.30 2.33
C SER A 250 -24.36 -7.02 1.60
N VAL A 251 -24.10 -7.58 0.42
CA VAL A 251 -25.07 -8.30 -0.41
C VAL A 251 -24.42 -9.60 -0.91
N THR A 252 -25.01 -10.75 -0.56
CA THR A 252 -24.52 -12.08 -0.95
C THR A 252 -25.46 -12.72 -1.96
N GLU A 253 -25.31 -12.35 -3.23
CA GLU A 253 -25.56 -13.29 -4.33
C GLU A 253 -24.19 -13.68 -4.88
N ILE A 254 -23.71 -14.83 -4.42
CA ILE A 254 -22.45 -15.44 -4.87
C ILE A 254 -22.72 -16.06 -6.23
N VAL A 255 -21.84 -15.80 -7.20
CA VAL A 255 -21.88 -16.49 -8.50
C VAL A 255 -21.90 -18.01 -8.26
N LYS A 256 -22.90 -18.68 -8.85
CA LYS A 256 -22.88 -20.14 -9.02
C LYS A 256 -21.76 -20.46 -10.00
N ASP A 257 -20.62 -20.85 -9.44
CA ASP A 257 -19.46 -21.54 -10.04
C ASP A 257 -18.20 -21.03 -9.32
N ILE A 258 -18.12 -21.38 -8.03
CA ILE A 258 -16.92 -21.17 -7.23
C ILE A 258 -15.80 -21.99 -7.88
N PRO A 259 -14.69 -21.39 -8.31
CA PRO A 259 -13.57 -22.14 -8.85
C PRO A 259 -13.07 -23.19 -7.86
N ASP A 260 -12.72 -24.39 -8.34
CA ASP A 260 -12.32 -25.52 -7.50
C ASP A 260 -11.20 -25.19 -6.51
N PHE A 261 -10.32 -24.24 -6.83
CA PHE A 261 -9.23 -23.80 -5.95
C PHE A 261 -9.69 -23.03 -4.69
N ILE A 262 -10.93 -22.53 -4.68
CA ILE A 262 -11.56 -21.90 -3.50
C ILE A 262 -12.27 -22.95 -2.63
N LEU A 263 -12.69 -24.08 -3.21
CA LEU A 263 -13.46 -25.13 -2.52
C LEU A 263 -12.60 -26.13 -1.72
N THR A 264 -11.27 -26.03 -1.79
CA THR A 264 -10.34 -26.96 -1.11
C THR A 264 -9.88 -26.53 0.29
N MET A 265 -10.62 -25.64 0.96
CA MET A 265 -10.43 -25.34 2.40
C MET A 265 -10.87 -26.50 3.30
#